data_AF-A0A2G9TEF1-F1
#
_entry.id   AF-A0A2G9TEF1-F1
#
_cell.length_a   1.000
_cell.length_b   1.000
_cell.length_c   1.000
_cell.angle_alpha   90.00
_cell.angle_beta   90.00
_cell.angle_gamma   90.00
#
_symmetry.space_group_name_H-M   'P 1'
#
loop_
_entity.id
_entity.type
_entity.pdbx_description
1 polymer ?
#
loop_
_entity_poly.entity_id
_entity_poly.type
_entity_poly.pdbx_seq_one_letter_code
_entity_poly.pdbx_strand_id
1 'polypeptide(L)' 'VFGLGNKTYEHFNAVGKLFDRRLEELGAERAFALGLGDDDANLEEDFMRFVVEISDSFSD' A
#
# COMPACT_ATOMS: atom_id res chain seq x y z
N VAL A 1 -1.90 -3.61 3.14
CA VAL A 1 -1.72 -2.22 3.66
C VAL A 1 -1.62 -1.27 2.46
N PHE A 2 -2.15 -0.04 2.54
CA PHE A 2 -1.93 1.00 1.53
C PHE A 2 -1.20 2.19 2.18
N GLY A 3 0.02 2.45 1.74
CA GLY A 3 0.81 3.60 2.19
C GLY A 3 0.55 4.81 1.31
N LEU A 4 0.35 5.96 1.94
CA LEU A 4 0.40 7.27 1.27
C LEU A 4 1.79 7.85 1.47
N GLY A 5 2.49 8.12 0.37
CA GLY A 5 3.84 8.66 0.39
C GLY A 5 4.04 9.64 -0.76
N ASN A 6 5.16 10.36 -0.72
CA ASN A 6 5.56 11.25 -1.78
C ASN A 6 7.04 10.97 -2.11
N LYS A 7 7.33 10.65 -3.37
CA LYS A 7 8.68 10.25 -3.81
C LYS A 7 9.71 11.39 -3.76
N THR A 8 9.29 12.63 -3.57
CA THR A 8 10.20 13.77 -3.35
C THR A 8 10.86 13.77 -1.97
N TYR A 9 10.31 13.00 -1.03
CA TYR A 9 10.89 12.82 0.29
C TYR A 9 11.84 11.62 0.30
N GLU A 10 12.93 11.74 1.07
CA GLU A 10 13.98 10.71 1.21
C GLU A 10 13.44 9.35 1.66
N HIS A 11 12.30 9.33 2.36
CA HIS A 11 11.70 8.12 2.90
C HIS A 11 10.29 7.89 2.36
N PHE A 12 10.19 7.59 1.07
CA PHE A 12 8.95 7.22 0.39
C PHE A 12 8.21 6.07 1.11
N ASN A 13 6.99 6.36 1.56
CA ASN A 13 6.08 5.40 2.19
C ASN A 13 6.63 4.69 3.44
N ALA A 14 7.49 5.37 4.22
CA ALA A 14 8.14 4.79 5.39
C ALA A 14 7.16 4.22 6.42
N VAL A 15 6.07 4.94 6.70
CA VAL A 15 5.04 4.51 7.67
C VAL A 15 4.28 3.29 7.14
N GLY A 16 3.89 3.29 5.86
CA GLY A 16 3.20 2.14 5.24
C GLY A 16 4.05 0.87 5.28
N LYS A 17 5.35 0.99 4.96
CA LYS A 17 6.32 -0.11 5.04
C LYS A 17 6.56 -0.59 6.48
N LEU A 18 6.59 0.33 7.44
CA LEU A 18 6.77 0.00 8.86
C LEU A 18 5.58 -0.81 9.39
N PHE A 19 4.35 -0.38 9.10
CA PHE A 19 3.14 -1.07 9.53
C PHE A 19 3.02 -2.46 8.90
N ASP A 20 3.26 -2.56 7.60
CA ASP A 20 3.23 -3.84 6.88
C ASP A 20 4.23 -4.85 7.46
N ARG A 21 5.48 -4.43 7.70
CA ARG A 21 6.48 -5.27 8.37
C ARG A 21 6.06 -5.65 9.79
N ARG A 22 5.54 -4.71 10.58
CA ARG A 22 5.13 -5.01 11.97
C ARG A 22 3.95 -5.96 12.04
N LEU A 23 3.02 -5.91 11.09
CA LEU A 23 1.92 -6.88 11.04
C LEU A 23 2.45 -8.30 10.78
N GLU A 24 3.37 -8.48 9.84
CA GLU A 24 4.02 -9.78 9.60
C GLU A 24 4.77 -10.30 10.83
N GLU A 25 5.54 -9.42 11.50
CA GLU A 25 6.29 -9.80 12.72
C GLU A 25 5.38 -10.15 13.91
N LEU A 26 4.15 -9.63 13.94
CA LEU A 26 3.14 -9.97 14.94
C LEU A 26 2.36 -11.26 14.58
N GLY A 27 2.70 -11.92 13.48
CA GLY A 27 2.09 -13.17 13.05
C GLY A 27 0.86 -13.00 12.14
N ALA A 28 0.61 -11.80 11.62
CA ALA A 28 -0.42 -11.61 10.60
C ALA A 28 0.08 -12.11 9.23
N GLU A 29 -0.80 -12.77 8.49
CA GLU A 29 -0.53 -13.14 7.10
C GLU A 29 -0.98 -12.01 6.17
N ARG A 30 -0.12 -11.63 5.23
CA ARG A 30 -0.43 -10.57 4.28
C ARG A 30 -1.49 -11.07 3.29
N ALA A 31 -2.72 -10.58 3.45
CA ALA A 31 -3.84 -10.91 2.55
C ALA A 31 -3.67 -10.32 1.13
N PHE A 32 -2.98 -9.18 1.00
CA PHE A 32 -2.75 -8.50 -0.28
C PHE A 32 -1.45 -7.72 -0.30
N ALA A 33 -0.83 -7.59 -1.49
CA ALA A 33 0.43 -6.87 -1.65
C ALA A 33 0.35 -5.43 -1.09
N LEU A 34 1.49 -4.93 -0.59
CA LEU A 34 1.60 -3.56 -0.07
C LEU A 34 1.39 -2.55 -1.21
N GLY A 35 0.29 -1.78 -1.14
CA GLY A 35 0.06 -0.66 -2.05
C GLY A 35 0.86 0.57 -1.62
N LEU A 36 1.50 1.24 -2.58
CA LEU A 36 2.35 2.41 -2.37
C LEU A 36 1.86 3.55 -3.25
N GLY A 37 1.01 4.43 -2.70
CA GLY A 37 0.55 5.63 -3.40
C GLY A 37 1.61 6.72 -3.43
N ASP A 38 1.68 7.46 -4.54
CA ASP A 38 2.57 8.61 -4.73
C ASP A 38 1.78 9.90 -4.96
N ASP A 39 1.85 10.79 -3.97
CA ASP A 39 1.16 12.09 -3.95
C ASP A 39 1.70 13.08 -5.01
N ASP A 40 2.92 12.88 -5.51
CA ASP A 40 3.54 13.78 -6.50
C ASP A 40 3.08 13.47 -7.96
N ALA A 41 2.40 12.33 -8.16
CA ALA A 41 1.96 11.87 -9.48
C ALA A 41 0.43 11.93 -9.63
N ASN A 42 -0.29 10.89 -9.19
CA ASN A 42 -1.75 10.77 -9.30
C ASN A 42 -2.27 9.83 -8.21
N LEU A 43 -2.38 10.37 -7.00
CA LEU A 43 -2.77 9.60 -5.82
C LEU A 43 -4.13 8.88 -5.97
N GLU A 44 -5.08 9.52 -6.66
CA GLU A 44 -6.41 8.97 -6.90
C GLU A 44 -6.36 7.74 -7.82
N GLU A 45 -5.51 7.75 -8.84
CA GLU A 45 -5.33 6.61 -9.74
C GLU A 45 -4.65 5.43 -9.03
N ASP A 46 -3.60 5.71 -8.23
CA ASP A 46 -2.92 4.70 -7.42
C ASP A 46 -3.88 4.04 -6.41
N PHE A 47 -4.75 4.84 -5.79
CA PHE A 47 -5.77 4.33 -4.89
C PHE A 47 -6.82 3.48 -5.61
N MET A 48 -7.34 3.96 -6.74
CA MET A 48 -8.34 3.22 -7.52
C MET A 48 -7.80 1.89 -8.04
N ARG A 49 -6.54 1.86 -8.50
CA ARG A 49 -5.89 0.61 -8.93
C ARG A 49 -5.81 -0.40 -7.78
N PHE A 50 -5.38 0.06 -6.60
CA PHE A 50 -5.30 -0.79 -5.42
C PHE A 50 -6.66 -1.36 -5.00
N VAL A 51 -7.73 -0.56 -5.08
CA VAL A 51 -9.10 -1.02 -4.78
C VAL A 51 -9.58 -2.06 -5.79
N VAL A 52 -9.34 -1.84 -7.09
CA VAL A 52 -9.72 -2.78 -8.15
C VAL A 52 -8.98 -4.11 -8.01
N GLU A 53 -7.65 -4.08 -7.81
CA GLU A 53 -6.86 -5.30 -7.63
C GLU A 53 -7.32 -6.12 -6.43
N ILE A 54 -7.66 -5.46 -5.32
CA ILE A 54 -8.24 -6.11 -4.15
C ILE A 54 -9.60 -6.72 -4.49
N SER A 55 -10.49 -5.95 -5.12
CA SER A 55 -11.84 -6.41 -5.45
C SER A 55 -11.81 -7.65 -6.35
N ASP A 56 -10.93 -7.66 -7.35
CA ASP A 56 -10.77 -8.80 -8.25
C ASP A 56 -10.27 -10.03 -7.50
N SER A 57 -9.31 -9.86 -6.57
CA SER A 57 -8.76 -10.97 -5.79
C SER A 57 -9.72 -11.67 -4.83
N PHE A 58 -10.81 -10.97 -4.44
CA PHE A 58 -11.87 -11.53 -3.59
C PHE A 58 -13.08 -12.00 -4.40
N SER A 59 -13.05 -11.86 -5.72
CA SER A 59 -14.15 -12.24 -6.61
C SER A 59 -14.07 -13.69 -7.13
N ASP A 60 -12.98 -14.39 -6.81
CA ASP A 60 -12.77 -15.83 -7.04
C ASP A 60 -13.28 -16.70 -5.87
#